data_AF-A0A6A2WDP7-F1
#
_entry.id   AF-A0A6A2WDP7-F1
#
_cell.length_a   1.000
_cell.length_b   1.000
_cell.length_c   1.000
_cell.angle_alpha   90.00
_cell.angle_beta   90.00
_cell.angle_gamma   90.00
#
_symmetry.space_group_name_H-M   'P 1'
#
loop_
_entity.id
_entity.type
_entity.pdbx_description
1 polymer ?
#
loop_
_entity_poly.entity_id
_entity_poly.type
_entity_poly.pdbx_seq_one_letter_code
_entity_poly.pdbx_strand_id
1 'polypeptide(L)'
;MKKKGIAIALAVGFAIAMVLMGISIYFGYTEAYRTNASALTVRMFGIPIYELTKRGEAYTGESMGPWMGFVCAICMALAVVVEEVVSAVSKAKRR
;
A
#
# COMPACT_ATOMS: atom_id res chain seq x y z
N MET A 1 -17.45 -18.13 -14.83
CA MET A 1 -16.91 -17.81 -13.48
C MET A 1 -15.98 -16.59 -13.59
N LYS A 2 -16.49 -15.35 -13.68
CA LYS A 2 -15.64 -14.13 -13.70
C LYS A 2 -15.47 -13.50 -12.30
N LYS A 3 -16.52 -13.58 -11.47
CA LYS A 3 -16.57 -12.95 -10.14
C LYS A 3 -15.51 -13.45 -9.15
N LYS A 4 -15.08 -14.72 -9.26
CA LYS A 4 -14.07 -15.31 -8.35
C LYS A 4 -12.65 -14.79 -8.63
N GLY A 5 -12.26 -14.61 -9.89
CA GLY A 5 -10.93 -14.09 -10.26
C GLY A 5 -10.74 -12.63 -9.83
N ILE A 6 -11.74 -11.79 -10.09
CA ILE A 6 -11.73 -10.37 -9.65
C ILE A 6 -11.63 -10.27 -8.12
N ALA A 7 -12.37 -11.09 -7.37
CA ALA A 7 -12.30 -11.07 -5.90
C ALA A 7 -10.90 -11.46 -5.38
N ILE A 8 -10.25 -12.45 -6.01
CA ILE A 8 -8.88 -12.85 -5.67
C ILE A 8 -7.91 -11.72 -6.03
N ALA A 9 -8.03 -11.12 -7.21
CA ALA A 9 -7.19 -10.02 -7.65
C ALA A 9 -7.28 -8.81 -6.71
N LEU A 10 -8.49 -8.46 -6.24
CA LEU A 10 -8.69 -7.42 -5.24
C LEU A 10 -8.00 -7.76 -3.91
N ALA A 11 -8.16 -9.00 -3.41
CA ALA A 11 -7.51 -9.43 -2.18
C ALA A 11 -5.99 -9.41 -2.28
N VAL A 12 -5.43 -9.85 -3.42
CA VAL A 12 -3.98 -9.81 -3.68
C VAL A 12 -3.48 -8.37 -3.77
N GLY A 13 -4.18 -7.50 -4.50
CA GLY A 13 -3.82 -6.08 -4.61
C GLY A 13 -3.81 -5.38 -3.25
N PHE A 14 -4.80 -5.67 -2.39
CA PHE A 14 -4.85 -5.16 -1.02
C PHE A 14 -3.70 -5.69 -0.16
N ALA A 15 -3.42 -6.99 -0.21
CA ALA A 15 -2.32 -7.60 0.55
C ALA A 15 -0.96 -6.99 0.17
N ILE A 16 -0.70 -6.81 -1.13
CA ILE A 16 0.53 -6.17 -1.61
C ILE A 16 0.62 -4.72 -1.10
N ALA A 17 -0.47 -3.95 -1.16
CA ALA A 17 -0.49 -2.58 -0.66
C ALA A 17 -0.13 -2.51 0.84
N MET A 18 -0.71 -3.40 1.65
CA MET A 18 -0.45 -3.48 3.09
C MET A 18 1.02 -3.81 3.38
N VAL A 19 1.62 -4.77 2.65
CA VAL A 19 3.02 -5.12 2.82
C VAL A 19 3.94 -3.96 2.46
N LEU A 20 3.70 -3.30 1.32
CA LEU A 20 4.50 -2.15 0.91
C LEU A 20 4.42 -1.02 1.94
N MET A 21 3.20 -0.71 2.42
CA MET A 21 3.01 0.35 3.42
C MET A 21 3.72 0.02 4.72
N GLY A 22 3.65 -1.23 5.17
CA GLY A 22 4.38 -1.70 6.35
C GLY A 22 5.89 -1.51 6.21
N ILE A 23 6.47 -1.83 5.05
CA ILE A 23 7.89 -1.61 4.76
C ILE A 23 8.22 -0.11 4.83
N SER A 24 7.43 0.74 4.19
CA SER A 24 7.67 2.20 4.22
C SER A 24 7.57 2.78 5.63
N ILE A 25 6.60 2.34 6.44
CA ILE A 25 6.45 2.78 7.83
C ILE A 25 7.64 2.32 8.67
N TYR A 26 8.13 1.08 8.48
CA TYR A 26 9.32 0.58 9.18
C TYR A 26 10.55 1.46 8.92
N PHE A 27 10.84 1.74 7.64
CA PHE A 27 11.93 2.63 7.28
C PHE A 27 11.72 4.05 7.83
N GLY A 28 10.48 4.54 7.83
CA GLY A 28 10.11 5.79 8.46
C GLY A 28 10.49 5.84 9.94
N TYR A 29 10.16 4.79 10.71
CA TYR A 29 10.56 4.69 12.11
C TYR A 29 12.07 4.66 12.27
N THR A 30 12.79 3.85 11.48
CA THR A 30 14.26 3.77 11.54
C THR A 30 14.89 5.15 11.30
N GLU A 31 14.41 5.89 10.31
CA GLU A 31 14.93 7.21 9.98
C GLU A 31 14.57 8.24 11.05
N ALA A 32 13.36 8.19 11.62
CA ALA A 32 12.96 9.05 12.72
C ALA A 32 13.85 8.86 13.95
N TYR A 33 14.14 7.61 14.33
CA TYR A 33 15.07 7.32 15.43
C TYR A 33 16.51 7.74 15.10
N ARG A 34 16.95 7.59 13.85
CA ARG A 34 18.31 8.00 13.43
C ARG A 34 18.50 9.51 13.45
N THR A 35 17.53 10.26 12.95
CA THR A 35 17.61 11.73 12.79
C THR A 35 17.16 12.48 14.05
N ASN A 36 16.52 11.81 15.00
CA ASN A 36 15.90 12.44 16.18
C ASN A 36 14.92 13.57 15.83
N ALA A 37 14.29 13.52 14.65
CA ALA A 37 13.35 14.52 14.20
C ALA A 37 12.12 14.60 15.13
N SER A 38 11.63 15.81 15.41
CA SER A 38 10.43 15.97 16.25
C SER A 38 9.16 15.42 15.58
N ALA A 39 9.12 15.46 14.25
CA ALA A 39 8.06 14.88 13.43
C ALA A 39 8.66 14.41 12.08
N LEU A 40 8.19 13.27 11.58
CA LEU A 40 8.59 12.72 10.29
C LEU A 40 7.35 12.17 9.56
N THR A 41 7.06 12.73 8.39
CA THR A 41 6.01 12.20 7.53
C THR A 41 6.55 11.09 6.64
N VAL A 42 6.03 9.88 6.81
CA VAL A 42 6.34 8.75 5.94
C VAL A 42 5.54 8.91 4.65
N ARG A 43 6.26 9.03 3.53
CA ARG A 43 5.67 9.17 2.21
C ARG A 43 5.93 7.92 1.39
N MET A 44 4.90 7.41 0.76
CA MET A 44 4.98 6.31 -0.21
C MET A 44 4.63 6.86 -1.58
N PHE A 45 5.54 6.73 -2.55
CA PHE A 45 5.39 7.31 -3.90
C PHE A 45 5.01 8.81 -3.90
N GLY A 46 5.49 9.57 -2.91
CA GLY A 46 5.17 10.98 -2.73
C GLY A 46 3.83 11.26 -2.03
N ILE A 47 3.05 10.24 -1.70
CA ILE A 47 1.79 10.37 -0.96
C ILE A 47 2.07 10.19 0.53
N PRO A 48 1.67 11.14 1.40
CA PRO A 48 1.86 11.01 2.84
C PRO A 48 0.89 9.96 3.40
N ILE A 49 1.42 8.85 3.90
CA ILE A 49 0.61 7.73 4.39
C ILE A 49 0.58 7.63 5.92
N TYR A 50 1.59 8.20 6.58
CA TYR A 50 1.78 8.04 8.01
C TYR A 50 2.57 9.21 8.57
N GLU A 51 2.21 9.66 9.78
CA GLU A 51 2.94 10.69 10.49
C GLU A 51 3.54 10.14 11.77
N LEU A 52 4.84 10.32 11.95
CA LEU A 52 5.58 9.91 13.13
C LEU A 52 5.89 11.14 13.96
N THR A 53 5.34 11.23 15.15
CA THR A 53 5.60 12.34 16.07
C THR A 53 6.34 11.81 17.30
N LYS A 54 7.42 12.49 17.68
CA LYS A 54 8.18 12.13 18.89
C LYS A 54 7.38 12.55 20.13
N ARG A 55 7.04 11.58 20.99
CA ARG A 55 6.32 11.81 22.24
C ARG A 55 7.17 11.28 23.40
N GLY A 56 8.00 12.17 23.95
CA GLY A 56 9.01 11.82 24.95
C GLY A 56 10.15 11.00 24.33
N GLU A 57 10.31 9.76 24.79
CA GLU A 57 11.37 8.82 24.37
C GLU A 57 10.96 7.95 23.16
N ALA A 58 9.67 7.91 22.80
CA ALA A 58 9.15 7.02 21.76
C ALA A 58 8.44 7.80 20.63
N TYR A 59 8.45 7.24 19.42
CA TYR A 59 7.68 7.77 18.29
C TYR A 59 6.27 7.18 18.28
N THR A 60 5.27 8.06 18.23
CA THR A 60 3.87 7.67 18.04
C THR A 60 3.49 7.88 16.58
N GLY A 61 2.82 6.89 16.00
CA GLY A 61 2.40 6.91 14.61
C GLY A 61 0.92 7.23 14.46
N GLU A 62 0.58 8.23 13.65
CA GLU A 62 -0.80 8.49 13.23
C GLU A 62 -0.99 8.12 11.76
N SER A 63 -2.04 7.34 11.50
CA SER A 63 -2.39 6.92 10.14
C SER A 63 -3.12 8.03 9.40
N MET A 64 -2.67 8.32 8.18
CA MET A 64 -3.42 9.20 7.29
C MET A 64 -4.41 8.38 6.47
N GLY A 65 -5.52 8.01 7.12
CA GLY A 65 -6.53 7.09 6.59
C GLY A 65 -6.96 7.32 5.13
N PRO A 66 -7.30 8.56 4.71
CA PRO A 66 -7.69 8.83 3.32
C PRO A 66 -6.59 8.51 2.30
N TRP A 67 -5.33 8.84 2.61
CA TRP A 67 -4.20 8.63 1.73
C TRP A 67 -3.79 7.15 1.67
N MET A 68 -3.83 6.45 2.80
CA MET A 68 -3.64 4.99 2.82
C MET A 68 -4.72 4.28 2.01
N GLY A 69 -5.98 4.70 2.14
CA GLY A 69 -7.09 4.19 1.34
C GLY A 69 -6.89 4.42 -0.16
N PHE A 70 -6.38 5.59 -0.54
CA PHE A 70 -6.09 5.92 -1.94
C PHE A 70 -4.99 5.03 -2.53
N VAL A 71 -3.90 4.78 -1.80
CA VAL A 71 -2.84 3.84 -2.21
C VAL A 71 -3.41 2.43 -2.39
N CYS A 72 -4.22 1.95 -1.45
CA CYS A 72 -4.89 0.66 -1.57
C CYS A 72 -5.80 0.58 -2.80
N ALA A 73 -6.57 1.64 -3.08
CA ALA A 73 -7.45 1.70 -4.23
C ALA A 73 -6.68 1.60 -5.56
N ILE A 74 -5.53 2.28 -5.67
CA ILE A 74 -4.65 2.20 -6.84
C ILE A 74 -4.14 0.76 -7.00
N CYS A 75 -3.60 0.16 -5.94
CA CYS A 75 -3.07 -1.21 -6.02
C CYS A 75 -4.15 -2.23 -6.39
N MET A 76 -5.36 -2.09 -5.84
CA MET A 76 -6.50 -2.94 -6.17
C MET A 76 -6.94 -2.75 -7.64
N ALA A 77 -7.03 -1.51 -8.11
CA ALA A 77 -7.39 -1.22 -9.51
C ALA A 77 -6.37 -1.83 -10.49
N LEU A 78 -5.08 -1.68 -10.22
CA LEU A 78 -4.00 -2.27 -11.02
C LEU A 78 -4.09 -3.80 -11.03
N ALA A 79 -4.33 -4.42 -9.87
CA ALA A 79 -4.48 -5.88 -9.78
C ALA A 79 -5.66 -6.40 -10.62
N VAL A 80 -6.79 -5.69 -10.63
CA VAL A 80 -7.95 -6.03 -11.47
C VAL A 80 -7.63 -5.87 -12.96
N VAL A 81 -6.93 -4.79 -13.35
CA VAL A 81 -6.51 -4.60 -14.76
C VAL A 81 -5.60 -5.74 -15.21
N VAL A 82 -4.64 -6.14 -14.38
CA VAL A 82 -3.75 -7.29 -14.67
C VAL A 82 -4.57 -8.57 -14.83
N GLU A 83 -5.49 -8.85 -13.92
CA GLU A 83 -6.34 -10.05 -13.99
C GLU A 83 -7.22 -10.08 -15.24
N GLU A 84 -7.79 -8.94 -15.65
CA GLU A 84 -8.58 -8.82 -16.88
C GLU A 84 -7.72 -9.05 -18.13
N VAL A 85 -6.50 -8.50 -18.18
CA VAL A 85 -5.56 -8.71 -19.29
C VAL A 85 -5.13 -10.18 -19.36
N VAL A 86 -4.73 -10.78 -18.24
CA VAL A 86 -4.34 -12.21 -18.17
C VAL A 86 -5.51 -13.11 -18.56
N SER A 87 -6.72 -12.79 -18.10
CA SER A 87 -7.95 -13.48 -18.47
C SER A 87 -8.28 -13.36 -19.95
N ALA A 88 -8.06 -12.20 -20.57
CA ALA A 88 -8.26 -11.98 -22.00
C ALA A 88 -7.25 -12.78 -22.84
N VAL A 89 -5.96 -12.71 -22.48
CA VAL A 89 -4.88 -13.44 -23.16
C VAL A 89 -5.06 -14.96 -23.03
N SER A 90 -5.41 -15.46 -21.83
CA SER A 90 -5.62 -16.90 -21.62
C SER A 90 -6.79 -17.46 -22.45
N LYS A 91 -7.83 -16.66 -22.71
CA LYS A 91 -8.92 -17.04 -23.61
C LYS A 91 -8.50 -17.03 -25.08
N ALA A 92 -7.72 -16.04 -25.50
CA ALA A 92 -7.19 -15.98 -26.86
C ALA A 92 -6.28 -17.19 -27.16
N LYS A 93 -5.52 -17.68 -26.17
CA LYS A 93 -4.65 -18.85 -26.30
C LYS A 93 -5.40 -20.20 -26.32
N ARG A 94 -6.67 -20.24 -25.93
CA ARG A 94 -7.51 -21.45 -25.89
C ARG A 94 -8.43 -21.60 -27.12
N ARG A 95 -8.42 -20.64 -28.05
CA ARG A 95 -9.04 -20.75 -29.38
C ARG A 95 -7.97 -21.07 -30.40
#